data_AF-A0A0R1W3Y3-F1
#
_entry.id   AF-A0A0R1W3Y3-F1
#
_cell.length_a   1.000
_cell.length_b   1.000
_cell.length_c   1.000
_cell.angle_alpha   90.00
_cell.angle_beta   90.00
_cell.angle_gamma   90.00
#
_symmetry.space_group_name_H-M   'P 1'
#
loop_
_entity.id
_entity.type
_entity.pdbx_description
1 polymer ?
#
loop_
_entity_poly.entity_id
_entity_poly.type
_entity_poly.pdbx_seq_one_letter_code
_entity_poly.pdbx_strand_id
1 'polypeptide(L)'
;MTNHMAKMNYEQNKQHVAEFVASKNFKRLTDNQQKYAELILNRINEFMEKESERDDQHWTAPSLRKVLSGGFSFDQTFSDNKYKVAIVPVLKSYIKYLGLKNKDALDKMLTDNREKIIYNRDFQINQIVGNSNISDIFSDDDEEWEKIDDVLQLIPDIESKLVKSSEFKKIDLDEESKINIAFIFMTDLAGQLDQMPTEWNADGLGIVLTQMLPIDVQIEEDDMQFIVPVIRSLINSLSANDQISVRQASQLLTALSDLMPIIDQVISMDDMGRHVMAMGPFIQSHIKGEPTDEKMQNYVMEHMDEVVAYMKWLQPWIEDLNVEDELSDQDIIMGITDDDMSDLSPKELQRVRDTNEMVARKEAKSFAKSEYFSKLSKGEKADAQDIIESTADWMFDVAQQQLTDWTPDAFEDVLTMVIPGKVTAPKEYFEHIIPVLMQFVGYEGIQRNMQSAGDLLEVIGDNLETVVKNSQDPKMWGSGKQVGMSMMDAGVDPTDENAVNKFIMDYNQQLGVGQMAERRIPEKKERKVIPFSKKKRGKRKKRKK
;
A
#
# COMPACT_ATOMS: atom_id res chain seq x y z
N MET A 1 -27.66 -6.78 48.11
CA MET A 1 -27.08 -8.12 47.96
C MET A 1 -25.71 -7.95 47.35
N THR A 2 -24.66 -8.01 48.16
CA THR A 2 -23.26 -7.88 47.76
C THR A 2 -22.87 -9.15 47.01
N ASN A 3 -22.72 -9.04 45.68
CA ASN A 3 -22.24 -10.14 44.86
C ASN A 3 -20.75 -10.32 45.16
N HIS A 4 -20.39 -11.42 45.83
CA HIS A 4 -19.00 -11.82 46.03
C HIS A 4 -18.35 -12.00 44.64
N MET A 5 -17.56 -11.03 44.17
CA MET A 5 -16.60 -11.32 43.12
C MET A 5 -15.64 -12.39 43.66
N ALA A 6 -15.64 -13.57 43.03
CA ALA A 6 -14.68 -14.60 43.34
C ALA A 6 -13.27 -14.00 43.23
N LYS A 7 -12.44 -14.17 44.26
CA LYS A 7 -11.08 -13.64 44.27
C LYS A 7 -10.27 -14.41 43.24
N MET A 8 -9.82 -13.72 42.18
CA MET A 8 -8.95 -14.31 41.15
C MET A 8 -7.59 -14.68 41.76
N ASN A 9 -7.02 -15.80 41.34
CA ASN A 9 -5.74 -16.31 41.82
C ASN A 9 -4.76 -16.59 40.67
N TYR A 10 -4.15 -15.53 40.15
CA TYR A 10 -3.25 -15.59 38.99
C TYR A 10 -1.97 -16.39 39.25
N GLU A 11 -1.47 -16.41 40.49
CA GLU A 11 -0.27 -17.18 40.87
C GLU A 11 -0.44 -18.70 40.68
N GLN A 12 -1.68 -19.18 40.76
CA GLN A 12 -2.00 -20.60 40.59
C GLN A 12 -1.92 -21.05 39.13
N ASN A 13 -2.04 -20.12 38.16
CA ASN A 13 -1.98 -20.43 36.73
C ASN A 13 -0.68 -21.17 36.36
N LYS A 14 0.48 -20.69 36.87
CA LYS A 14 1.79 -21.31 36.59
C LYS A 14 1.87 -22.74 37.11
N GLN A 15 1.31 -23.00 38.29
CA GLN A 15 1.25 -24.34 38.86
C GLN A 15 0.36 -25.26 38.02
N HIS A 16 -0.82 -24.79 37.59
CA HIS A 16 -1.70 -25.57 36.74
C HIS A 16 -1.08 -25.92 35.39
N VAL A 17 -0.32 -25.00 34.77
CA VAL A 17 0.42 -25.27 33.53
C VAL A 17 1.46 -26.37 33.75
N ALA A 18 2.27 -26.28 34.81
CA ALA A 18 3.29 -27.29 35.13
C ALA A 18 2.66 -28.68 35.38
N GLU A 19 1.57 -28.74 36.13
CA GLU A 19 0.84 -29.98 36.38
C GLU A 19 0.15 -30.54 35.12
N PHE A 20 -0.36 -29.67 34.25
CA PHE A 20 -0.91 -30.07 32.96
C PHE A 20 0.15 -30.74 32.08
N VAL A 21 1.36 -30.17 31.98
CA VAL A 21 2.47 -30.74 31.20
C VAL A 21 2.86 -32.14 31.72
N ALA A 22 2.72 -32.41 33.02
CA ALA A 22 2.92 -33.73 33.61
C ALA A 22 1.74 -34.71 33.41
N SER A 23 0.58 -34.22 32.95
CA SER A 23 -0.69 -34.96 32.96
C SER A 23 -0.86 -35.94 31.79
N LYS A 24 -1.84 -36.85 31.93
CA LYS A 24 -2.27 -37.73 30.82
C LYS A 24 -2.95 -36.96 29.68
N ASN A 25 -3.46 -35.75 29.91
CA ASN A 25 -4.11 -34.95 28.87
C ASN A 25 -3.08 -34.29 27.96
N PHE A 26 -1.94 -33.86 28.50
CA PHE A 26 -0.81 -33.38 27.72
C PHE A 26 -0.21 -34.49 26.84
N LYS A 27 0.01 -35.70 27.40
CA LYS A 27 0.54 -36.85 26.64
C LYS A 27 -0.34 -37.33 25.46
N ARG A 28 -1.58 -36.83 25.36
CA ARG A 28 -2.50 -37.12 24.24
C ARG A 28 -2.40 -36.10 23.10
N LEU A 29 -1.69 -34.99 23.32
CA LEU A 29 -1.34 -34.03 22.28
C LEU A 29 -0.27 -34.64 21.36
N THR A 30 -0.22 -34.19 20.11
CA THR A 30 0.88 -34.54 19.19
C THR A 30 2.20 -33.91 19.64
N ASP A 31 3.34 -34.45 19.20
CA ASP A 31 4.67 -33.91 19.56
C ASP A 31 4.80 -32.41 19.25
N ASN A 32 4.21 -31.96 18.13
CA ASN A 32 4.19 -30.56 17.76
C ASN A 32 3.34 -29.70 18.71
N GLN A 33 2.19 -30.21 19.18
CA GLN A 33 1.35 -29.50 20.16
C GLN A 33 2.00 -29.51 21.56
N GLN A 34 2.67 -30.60 21.94
CA GLN A 34 3.41 -30.69 23.19
C GLN A 34 4.55 -29.68 23.23
N LYS A 35 5.30 -29.51 22.12
CA LYS A 35 6.39 -28.53 21.98
C LYS A 35 5.96 -27.11 22.35
N TYR A 36 4.76 -26.69 21.94
CA TYR A 36 4.30 -25.31 22.11
C TYR A 36 3.35 -25.09 23.30
N ALA A 37 2.90 -26.17 23.95
CA ALA A 37 1.81 -26.11 24.91
C ALA A 37 2.10 -25.20 26.13
N GLU A 38 3.28 -25.31 26.74
CA GLU A 38 3.63 -24.49 27.91
C GLU A 38 3.69 -22.99 27.54
N LEU A 39 4.29 -22.66 26.39
CA LEU A 39 4.36 -21.30 25.88
C LEU A 39 2.97 -20.71 25.61
N ILE A 40 2.12 -21.44 24.90
CA ILE A 40 0.73 -21.03 24.60
C ILE A 40 -0.03 -20.74 25.90
N LEU A 41 0.10 -21.62 26.90
CA LEU A 41 -0.66 -21.53 28.13
C LEU A 41 -0.17 -20.41 29.06
N ASN A 42 1.14 -20.19 29.16
CA ASN A 42 1.65 -19.07 29.94
C ASN A 42 1.20 -17.73 29.32
N ARG A 43 1.28 -17.61 28.00
CA ARG A 43 0.89 -16.38 27.30
C ARG A 43 -0.60 -16.11 27.37
N ILE A 44 -1.45 -17.09 27.09
CA ILE A 44 -2.90 -16.89 27.19
C ILE A 44 -3.30 -16.49 28.61
N ASN A 45 -2.64 -17.03 29.65
CA ASN A 45 -2.89 -16.65 31.04
C ASN A 45 -2.49 -15.20 31.32
N GLU A 46 -1.34 -14.74 30.81
CA GLU A 46 -0.91 -13.34 30.93
C GLU A 46 -1.90 -12.38 30.26
N PHE A 47 -2.39 -12.71 29.06
CA PHE A 47 -3.38 -11.87 28.38
C PHE A 47 -4.77 -11.94 29.04
N MET A 48 -5.18 -13.10 29.55
CA MET A 48 -6.43 -13.25 30.31
C MET A 48 -6.41 -12.45 31.62
N GLU A 49 -5.25 -12.34 32.27
CA GLU A 49 -5.05 -11.46 33.41
C GLU A 49 -5.10 -9.99 32.98
N LYS A 50 -4.35 -9.60 31.94
CA LYS A 50 -4.21 -8.21 31.50
C LYS A 50 -5.49 -7.61 30.89
N GLU A 51 -6.20 -8.36 30.04
CA GLU A 51 -7.29 -7.83 29.20
C GLU A 51 -8.69 -8.19 29.71
N SER A 52 -8.77 -9.21 30.56
CA SER A 52 -10.04 -9.79 31.01
C SER A 52 -10.11 -10.01 32.52
N GLU A 53 -9.05 -9.71 33.27
CA GLU A 53 -8.96 -9.85 34.73
C GLU A 53 -9.45 -11.22 35.23
N ARG A 54 -9.00 -12.30 34.58
CA ARG A 54 -9.42 -13.69 34.89
C ARG A 54 -8.25 -14.65 35.01
N ASP A 55 -8.29 -15.47 36.06
CA ASP A 55 -7.43 -16.65 36.17
C ASP A 55 -7.97 -17.84 35.33
N ASP A 56 -7.19 -18.90 35.22
CA ASP A 56 -7.50 -20.06 34.37
C ASP A 56 -8.69 -20.93 34.84
N GLN A 57 -9.18 -20.73 36.07
CA GLN A 57 -10.39 -21.38 36.56
C GLN A 57 -11.67 -20.59 36.25
N HIS A 58 -11.52 -19.30 35.92
CA HIS A 58 -12.64 -18.37 35.74
C HIS A 58 -12.79 -17.84 34.31
N TRP A 59 -12.15 -18.49 33.34
CA TRP A 59 -12.35 -18.21 31.92
C TRP A 59 -13.81 -18.35 31.51
N THR A 60 -14.28 -17.43 30.67
CA THR A 60 -15.60 -17.50 30.02
C THR A 60 -15.43 -17.50 28.51
N ALA A 61 -16.40 -18.03 27.76
CA ALA A 61 -16.33 -18.00 26.31
C ALA A 61 -16.17 -16.57 25.74
N PRO A 62 -16.84 -15.52 26.27
CA PRO A 62 -16.59 -14.14 25.84
C PRO A 62 -15.18 -13.63 26.15
N SER A 63 -14.66 -13.85 27.37
CA SER A 63 -13.32 -13.36 27.75
C SER A 63 -12.20 -14.06 26.98
N LEU A 64 -12.28 -15.39 26.85
CA LEU A 64 -11.31 -16.14 26.07
C LEU A 64 -11.40 -15.82 24.58
N ARG A 65 -12.60 -15.55 24.03
CA ARG A 65 -12.74 -15.04 22.67
C ARG A 65 -12.05 -13.69 22.51
N LYS A 66 -12.35 -12.74 23.40
CA LYS A 66 -11.78 -11.38 23.38
C LYS A 66 -10.25 -11.42 23.34
N VAL A 67 -9.64 -12.18 24.26
CA VAL A 67 -8.18 -12.35 24.31
C VAL A 67 -7.65 -13.01 23.05
N LEU A 68 -8.28 -14.10 22.62
CA LEU A 68 -7.84 -14.80 21.42
C LEU A 68 -7.99 -13.95 20.17
N SER A 69 -8.91 -12.99 20.10
CA SER A 69 -9.07 -12.03 19.00
C SER A 69 -8.39 -10.68 19.24
N GLY A 70 -7.66 -10.51 20.33
CA GLY A 70 -6.96 -9.27 20.72
C GLY A 70 -5.45 -9.47 20.75
N GLY A 71 -4.75 -8.85 21.71
CA GLY A 71 -3.28 -8.76 21.74
C GLY A 71 -2.54 -10.11 21.71
N PHE A 72 -3.17 -11.20 22.16
CA PHE A 72 -2.59 -12.55 22.05
C PHE A 72 -2.37 -12.99 20.59
N SER A 73 -3.22 -12.55 19.66
CA SER A 73 -3.12 -12.90 18.22
C SER A 73 -2.13 -12.04 17.43
N PHE A 74 -1.77 -10.86 17.93
CA PHE A 74 -0.95 -9.87 17.21
C PHE A 74 0.52 -9.81 17.66
N ASP A 75 0.86 -10.50 18.76
CA ASP A 75 2.24 -10.59 19.23
C ASP A 75 3.15 -11.29 18.19
N GLN A 76 4.03 -10.48 17.60
CA GLN A 76 4.93 -10.80 16.49
C GLN A 76 6.00 -11.84 16.81
N THR A 77 6.13 -12.30 18.07
CA THR A 77 7.28 -13.12 18.48
C THR A 77 7.46 -14.43 17.71
N PHE A 78 6.44 -15.00 17.04
CA PHE A 78 6.61 -16.22 16.25
C PHE A 78 5.69 -16.33 15.03
N SER A 79 6.30 -16.28 13.83
CA SER A 79 5.67 -16.53 12.52
C SER A 79 5.43 -18.02 12.19
N ASP A 80 5.71 -18.95 13.11
CA ASP A 80 5.64 -20.40 12.85
C ASP A 80 4.18 -20.90 12.78
N ASN A 81 3.74 -21.29 11.58
CA ASN A 81 2.43 -21.91 11.35
C ASN A 81 2.16 -23.14 12.24
N LYS A 82 3.20 -23.85 12.67
CA LYS A 82 3.07 -25.00 13.58
C LYS A 82 2.67 -24.59 15.01
N TYR A 83 3.04 -23.38 15.44
CA TYR A 83 2.60 -22.79 16.70
C TYR A 83 1.11 -22.44 16.62
N LYS A 84 0.70 -21.72 15.56
CA LYS A 84 -0.70 -21.28 15.35
C LYS A 84 -1.69 -22.46 15.33
N VAL A 85 -1.36 -23.52 14.59
CA VAL A 85 -2.20 -24.73 14.51
C VAL A 85 -2.28 -25.49 15.85
N ALA A 86 -1.33 -25.29 16.77
CA ALA A 86 -1.30 -25.93 18.08
C ALA A 86 -2.19 -25.26 19.13
N ILE A 87 -2.55 -23.97 18.98
CA ILE A 87 -3.28 -23.16 19.97
C ILE A 87 -4.59 -23.83 20.40
N VAL A 88 -5.50 -24.07 19.45
CA VAL A 88 -6.83 -24.62 19.75
C VAL A 88 -6.75 -26.02 20.41
N PRO A 89 -6.01 -27.00 19.86
CA PRO A 89 -5.86 -28.32 20.48
C PRO A 89 -5.30 -28.27 21.91
N VAL A 90 -4.31 -27.40 22.15
CA VAL A 90 -3.68 -27.22 23.48
C VAL A 90 -4.70 -26.66 24.47
N LEU A 91 -5.40 -25.57 24.12
CA LEU A 91 -6.40 -24.94 24.99
C LEU A 91 -7.55 -25.90 25.32
N LYS A 92 -8.07 -26.65 24.34
CA LYS A 92 -9.12 -27.65 24.57
C LYS A 92 -8.66 -28.75 25.54
N SER A 93 -7.42 -29.21 25.41
CA SER A 93 -6.84 -30.21 26.32
C SER A 93 -6.64 -29.64 27.74
N TYR A 94 -6.23 -28.38 27.84
CA TYR A 94 -6.03 -27.68 29.11
C TYR A 94 -7.34 -27.42 29.86
N ILE A 95 -8.37 -26.89 29.18
CA ILE A 95 -9.71 -26.68 29.75
C ILE A 95 -10.30 -28.00 30.26
N LYS A 96 -10.08 -29.09 29.52
CA LYS A 96 -10.50 -30.44 29.94
C LYS A 96 -9.72 -30.93 31.15
N TYR A 97 -8.44 -30.60 31.25
CA TYR A 97 -7.60 -30.90 32.40
C TYR A 97 -8.07 -30.18 33.66
N LEU A 98 -8.33 -28.88 33.57
CA LEU A 98 -8.83 -28.06 34.68
C LEU A 98 -10.24 -28.46 35.14
N GLY A 99 -11.00 -29.15 34.29
CA GLY A 99 -12.33 -29.65 34.66
C GLY A 99 -13.37 -28.54 34.79
N LEU A 100 -13.22 -27.45 34.02
CA LEU A 100 -14.09 -26.27 34.11
C LEU A 100 -15.56 -26.63 33.88
N LYS A 101 -16.46 -26.02 34.68
CA LYS A 101 -17.92 -26.29 34.59
C LYS A 101 -18.52 -25.83 33.26
N ASN A 102 -17.97 -24.78 32.66
CA ASN A 102 -18.36 -24.22 31.37
C ASN A 102 -17.53 -24.75 30.19
N LYS A 103 -16.81 -25.86 30.37
CA LYS A 103 -15.93 -26.44 29.34
C LYS A 103 -16.61 -26.63 27.99
N ASP A 104 -17.88 -27.02 27.94
CA ASP A 104 -18.57 -27.28 26.67
C ASP A 104 -18.81 -25.97 25.88
N ALA A 105 -19.05 -24.85 26.58
CA ALA A 105 -19.18 -23.53 25.97
C ALA A 105 -17.82 -23.01 25.47
N LEU A 106 -16.74 -23.25 26.22
CA LEU A 106 -15.38 -22.90 25.81
C LEU A 106 -14.92 -23.78 24.63
N ASP A 107 -15.21 -25.08 24.65
CA ASP A 107 -14.88 -26.04 23.58
C ASP A 107 -15.59 -25.68 22.28
N LYS A 108 -16.88 -25.33 22.36
CA LYS A 108 -17.67 -24.83 21.24
C LYS A 108 -17.06 -23.53 20.69
N MET A 109 -16.76 -22.56 21.55
CA MET A 109 -16.15 -21.30 21.13
C MET A 109 -14.81 -21.52 20.41
N LEU A 110 -13.92 -22.34 20.96
CA LEU A 110 -12.62 -22.63 20.35
C LEU A 110 -12.75 -23.38 19.01
N THR A 111 -13.79 -24.19 18.85
CA THR A 111 -14.04 -24.94 17.61
C THR A 111 -14.64 -24.04 16.54
N ASP A 112 -15.65 -23.25 16.90
CA ASP A 112 -16.35 -22.34 15.99
C ASP A 112 -15.45 -21.20 15.51
N ASN A 113 -14.47 -20.80 16.32
CA ASN A 113 -13.51 -19.74 15.99
C ASN A 113 -12.14 -20.31 15.61
N ARG A 114 -12.02 -21.61 15.31
CA ARG A 114 -10.71 -22.24 15.08
C ARG A 114 -9.92 -21.62 13.92
N GLU A 115 -10.59 -21.37 12.80
CA GLU A 115 -9.97 -20.72 11.65
C GLU A 115 -9.58 -19.28 12.01
N LYS A 116 -10.49 -18.54 12.64
CA LYS A 116 -10.25 -17.18 13.14
C LYS A 116 -9.04 -17.11 14.08
N ILE A 117 -8.92 -18.00 15.04
CA ILE A 117 -7.79 -18.06 15.99
C ILE A 117 -6.45 -18.40 15.29
N ILE A 118 -6.47 -19.23 14.25
CA ILE A 118 -5.26 -19.62 13.50
C ILE A 118 -4.84 -18.51 12.52
N TYR A 119 -5.81 -17.75 12.03
CA TYR A 119 -5.69 -16.76 10.96
C TYR A 119 -6.16 -15.38 11.44
N ASN A 120 -5.96 -15.02 12.71
CA ASN A 120 -6.68 -13.87 13.31
C ASN A 120 -6.26 -12.49 12.78
N ARG A 121 -5.12 -12.40 12.08
CA ARG A 121 -4.84 -11.24 11.23
C ARG A 121 -5.83 -11.16 10.07
N ASP A 122 -6.08 -12.30 9.42
CA ASP A 122 -7.12 -12.44 8.40
C ASP A 122 -8.52 -12.27 8.97
N PHE A 123 -8.86 -12.54 10.24
CA PHE A 123 -10.27 -12.44 10.69
C PHE A 123 -10.71 -11.04 11.11
N GLN A 124 -9.82 -10.19 11.64
CA GLN A 124 -10.16 -8.77 11.81
C GLN A 124 -10.08 -8.04 10.47
N ILE A 125 -9.06 -8.31 9.64
CA ILE A 125 -9.04 -7.86 8.25
C ILE A 125 -10.23 -8.43 7.46
N ASN A 126 -10.69 -9.67 7.68
CA ASN A 126 -11.92 -10.20 7.04
C ASN A 126 -13.23 -9.80 7.76
N GLN A 127 -13.22 -9.16 8.93
CA GLN A 127 -14.44 -8.50 9.43
C GLN A 127 -14.53 -7.06 8.95
N ILE A 128 -13.39 -6.41 8.75
CA ILE A 128 -13.25 -5.07 8.17
C ILE A 128 -13.35 -5.13 6.63
N VAL A 129 -12.89 -6.20 5.99
CA VAL A 129 -12.71 -6.33 4.52
C VAL A 129 -13.39 -7.59 3.92
N GLY A 130 -13.90 -8.55 4.71
CA GLY A 130 -14.17 -9.90 4.15
C GLY A 130 -15.26 -10.76 4.79
N ASN A 131 -16.51 -10.27 4.90
CA ASN A 131 -17.71 -11.13 4.92
C ASN A 131 -19.07 -10.43 4.81
N SER A 132 -19.11 -9.10 4.64
CA SER A 132 -20.25 -8.46 3.99
C SER A 132 -19.94 -8.45 2.49
N ASN A 133 -20.94 -8.60 1.60
CA ASN A 133 -20.67 -8.12 0.24
C ASN A 133 -20.29 -6.65 0.40
N ILE A 134 -19.24 -6.18 -0.25
CA ILE A 134 -18.86 -4.76 -0.17
C ILE A 134 -19.99 -3.87 -0.72
N SER A 135 -20.91 -4.42 -1.53
CA SER A 135 -22.19 -3.78 -1.88
C SER A 135 -23.15 -3.55 -0.72
N ASP A 136 -22.95 -4.22 0.41
CA ASP A 136 -23.72 -4.05 1.66
C ASP A 136 -23.02 -3.08 2.62
N ILE A 137 -21.78 -2.64 2.33
CA ILE A 137 -21.10 -1.53 3.04
C ILE A 137 -21.55 -0.19 2.44
N PHE A 138 -21.82 -0.15 1.13
CA PHE A 138 -22.44 1.00 0.45
C PHE A 138 -23.97 1.03 0.56
N SER A 139 -24.57 0.44 1.59
CA SER A 139 -25.97 0.74 1.91
C SER A 139 -26.02 2.02 2.72
N ASP A 140 -26.79 3.01 2.24
CA ASP A 140 -27.14 4.30 2.84
C ASP A 140 -27.76 4.20 4.26
N ASP A 141 -27.12 3.51 5.21
CA ASP A 141 -27.53 3.48 6.61
C ASP A 141 -26.61 4.45 7.39
N ASP A 142 -27.19 5.60 7.74
CA ASP A 142 -26.61 6.81 8.38
C ASP A 142 -25.92 6.58 9.77
N GLU A 143 -25.49 5.37 10.14
CA GLU A 143 -25.00 5.03 11.50
C GLU A 143 -23.47 4.92 11.65
N GLU A 144 -22.66 5.01 10.59
CA GLU A 144 -21.23 4.60 10.61
C GLU A 144 -20.20 5.68 11.02
N TRP A 145 -20.60 6.93 11.29
CA TRP A 145 -19.66 8.05 11.56
C TRP A 145 -19.68 8.61 12.99
N GLU A 146 -20.32 7.96 13.97
CA GLU A 146 -20.52 8.56 15.31
C GLU A 146 -19.21 8.97 16.03
N LYS A 147 -18.11 8.21 15.88
CA LYS A 147 -16.86 8.50 16.62
C LYS A 147 -15.96 9.54 15.97
N ILE A 148 -15.99 9.71 14.64
CA ILE A 148 -15.18 10.76 14.00
C ILE A 148 -15.70 12.13 14.43
N ASP A 149 -17.03 12.31 14.45
CA ASP A 149 -17.68 13.54 14.92
C ASP A 149 -17.37 13.82 16.39
N ASP A 150 -17.38 12.78 17.23
CA ASP A 150 -17.02 12.91 18.64
C ASP A 150 -15.55 13.30 18.82
N VAL A 151 -14.61 12.73 18.04
CA VAL A 151 -13.20 13.12 18.10
C VAL A 151 -13.00 14.55 17.57
N LEU A 152 -13.62 14.93 16.46
CA LEU A 152 -13.55 16.28 15.90
C LEU A 152 -14.00 17.35 16.93
N GLN A 153 -14.97 17.03 17.78
CA GLN A 153 -15.40 17.93 18.87
C GLN A 153 -14.35 18.08 19.99
N LEU A 154 -13.48 17.08 20.20
CA LEU A 154 -12.43 17.10 21.22
C LEU A 154 -11.15 17.81 20.75
N ILE A 155 -10.89 17.82 19.44
CA ILE A 155 -9.65 18.32 18.83
C ILE A 155 -9.30 19.74 19.28
N PRO A 156 -10.20 20.75 19.23
CA PRO A 156 -9.84 22.11 19.62
C PRO A 156 -9.35 22.25 21.06
N ASP A 157 -9.92 21.47 22.00
CA ASP A 157 -9.48 21.46 23.39
C ASP A 157 -8.11 20.76 23.53
N ILE A 158 -7.93 19.60 22.87
CA ILE A 158 -6.68 18.83 22.86
C ILE A 158 -5.54 19.68 22.28
N GLU A 159 -5.74 20.29 21.11
CA GLU A 159 -4.76 21.18 20.47
C GLU A 159 -4.36 22.32 21.40
N SER A 160 -5.35 23.02 21.99
CA SER A 160 -5.11 24.15 22.87
C SER A 160 -4.26 23.80 24.12
N LYS A 161 -4.28 22.52 24.53
CA LYS A 161 -3.47 21.98 25.62
C LYS A 161 -2.11 21.49 25.10
N LEU A 162 -2.09 20.83 23.95
CA LEU A 162 -0.90 20.30 23.31
C LEU A 162 0.10 21.39 22.95
N VAL A 163 -0.35 22.49 22.33
CA VAL A 163 0.50 23.65 21.98
C VAL A 163 1.11 24.34 23.20
N LYS A 164 0.53 24.15 24.39
CA LYS A 164 1.08 24.69 25.66
C LYS A 164 2.12 23.77 26.27
N SER A 165 2.17 22.50 25.88
CA SER A 165 3.09 21.52 26.44
C SER A 165 4.54 21.86 26.08
N SER A 166 5.45 21.71 27.04
CA SER A 166 6.87 22.05 26.82
C SER A 166 7.59 21.08 25.88
N GLU A 167 7.07 19.87 25.71
CA GLU A 167 7.63 18.86 24.81
C GLU A 167 7.29 19.19 23.36
N PHE A 168 6.02 19.48 23.06
CA PHE A 168 5.56 19.87 21.73
C PHE A 168 6.28 21.13 21.19
N LYS A 169 6.49 22.13 22.06
CA LYS A 169 7.21 23.37 21.70
C LYS A 169 8.68 23.16 21.33
N LYS A 170 9.31 22.07 21.77
CA LYS A 170 10.73 21.79 21.53
C LYS A 170 10.98 21.01 20.26
N ILE A 171 9.94 20.46 19.64
CA ILE A 171 10.04 19.77 18.36
C ILE A 171 10.40 20.82 17.30
N ASP A 172 11.43 20.56 16.49
CA ASP A 172 11.95 21.50 15.48
C ASP A 172 11.18 21.36 14.16
N LEU A 173 9.90 21.66 14.25
CA LEU A 173 8.92 21.69 13.16
C LEU A 173 8.03 22.93 13.39
N ASP A 174 7.37 23.48 12.39
CA ASP A 174 6.40 24.56 12.61
C ASP A 174 5.18 24.03 13.40
N GLU A 175 4.36 24.95 13.92
CA GLU A 175 3.23 24.57 14.77
C GLU A 175 2.08 23.93 13.96
N GLU A 176 1.89 24.34 12.71
CA GLU A 176 0.81 23.89 11.84
C GLU A 176 1.04 22.43 11.44
N SER A 177 2.23 22.07 10.95
CA SER A 177 2.57 20.69 10.60
C SER A 177 2.52 19.74 11.81
N LYS A 178 2.96 20.19 13.00
CA LYS A 178 2.83 19.36 14.22
C LYS A 178 1.38 19.10 14.60
N ILE A 179 0.52 20.12 14.46
CA ILE A 179 -0.92 19.98 14.74
C ILE A 179 -1.52 19.05 13.70
N ASN A 180 -1.16 19.19 12.43
CA ASN A 180 -1.65 18.35 11.34
C ASN A 180 -1.32 16.87 11.57
N ILE A 181 -0.07 16.53 11.90
CA ILE A 181 0.33 15.15 12.24
C ILE A 181 -0.50 14.60 13.42
N ALA A 182 -0.71 15.41 14.47
CA ALA A 182 -1.51 15.00 15.61
C ALA A 182 -3.00 14.82 15.25
N PHE A 183 -3.52 15.70 14.38
CA PHE A 183 -4.88 15.68 13.87
C PHE A 183 -5.15 14.40 13.08
N ILE A 184 -4.36 14.15 12.03
CA ILE A 184 -4.48 12.97 11.16
C ILE A 184 -4.45 11.68 11.99
N PHE A 185 -3.48 11.57 12.91
CA PHE A 185 -3.39 10.41 13.78
C PHE A 185 -4.64 10.16 14.62
N MET A 186 -5.26 11.23 15.15
CA MET A 186 -6.50 11.11 15.94
C MET A 186 -7.69 10.75 15.06
N THR A 187 -7.81 11.36 13.88
CA THR A 187 -8.92 11.12 12.95
C THR A 187 -8.85 9.75 12.31
N ASP A 188 -7.66 9.22 12.01
CA ASP A 188 -7.49 7.86 11.49
C ASP A 188 -7.88 6.80 12.52
N LEU A 189 -7.44 6.98 13.77
CA LEU A 189 -7.85 6.09 14.87
C LEU A 189 -9.36 6.12 15.08
N ALA A 190 -10.00 7.27 14.93
CA ALA A 190 -11.43 7.43 15.13
C ALA A 190 -12.24 6.89 13.94
N GLY A 191 -11.92 7.32 12.72
CA GLY A 191 -12.66 7.04 11.50
C GLY A 191 -12.41 5.63 10.97
N GLN A 192 -11.15 5.18 10.92
CA GLN A 192 -10.82 3.87 10.33
C GLN A 192 -10.82 2.73 11.33
N LEU A 193 -10.57 3.04 12.61
CA LEU A 193 -10.41 2.01 13.65
C LEU A 193 -11.45 2.10 14.78
N ASP A 194 -12.37 3.06 14.71
CA ASP A 194 -13.42 3.26 15.70
C ASP A 194 -12.86 3.38 17.14
N GLN A 195 -11.78 4.15 17.33
CA GLN A 195 -11.11 4.31 18.62
C GLN A 195 -11.10 5.77 19.10
N MET A 196 -11.80 6.03 20.22
CA MET A 196 -11.59 7.25 21.00
C MET A 196 -10.21 7.22 21.70
N PRO A 197 -9.68 8.38 22.15
CA PRO A 197 -8.45 8.42 22.94
C PRO A 197 -8.40 7.44 24.12
N THR A 198 -9.53 7.21 24.79
CA THR A 198 -9.65 6.25 25.91
C THR A 198 -9.61 4.78 25.49
N GLU A 199 -9.66 4.50 24.19
CA GLU A 199 -9.73 3.16 23.59
C GLU A 199 -8.48 2.81 22.77
N TRP A 200 -7.62 3.81 22.51
CA TRP A 200 -6.35 3.63 21.83
C TRP A 200 -5.54 2.48 22.42
N ASN A 201 -4.99 1.67 21.53
CA ASN A 201 -4.22 0.46 21.84
C ASN A 201 -3.05 0.28 20.86
N ALA A 202 -2.17 -0.69 21.17
CA ALA A 202 -0.96 -0.93 20.38
C ALA A 202 -1.23 -1.29 18.92
N ASP A 203 -2.34 -1.98 18.64
CA ASP A 203 -2.68 -2.42 17.28
C ASP A 203 -3.08 -1.22 16.41
N GLY A 204 -3.94 -0.34 16.94
CA GLY A 204 -4.33 0.88 16.25
C GLY A 204 -3.14 1.81 16.00
N LEU A 205 -2.27 2.00 17.01
CA LEU A 205 -1.01 2.72 16.84
C LEU A 205 -0.13 2.08 15.76
N GLY A 206 -0.03 0.75 15.74
CA GLY A 206 0.75 0.03 14.74
C GLY A 206 0.26 0.29 13.32
N ILE A 207 -1.05 0.24 13.08
CA ILE A 207 -1.62 0.50 11.76
C ILE A 207 -1.36 1.95 11.35
N VAL A 208 -1.79 2.91 12.15
CA VAL A 208 -1.71 4.33 11.78
C VAL A 208 -0.27 4.79 11.61
N LEU A 209 0.63 4.42 12.53
CA LEU A 209 2.03 4.88 12.50
C LEU A 209 2.90 4.21 11.44
N THR A 210 2.55 3.00 10.98
CA THR A 210 3.40 2.23 10.03
C THR A 210 2.79 2.06 8.65
N GLN A 211 1.49 2.32 8.48
CA GLN A 211 0.78 2.08 7.22
C GLN A 211 -0.08 3.25 6.73
N MET A 212 -0.54 4.16 7.59
CA MET A 212 -1.39 5.30 7.17
C MET A 212 -0.61 6.61 7.12
N LEU A 213 -0.10 7.10 8.26
CA LEU A 213 0.66 8.37 8.29
C LEU A 213 1.84 8.42 7.30
N PRO A 214 2.63 7.36 7.09
CA PRO A 214 3.75 7.43 6.17
C PRO A 214 3.36 7.53 4.69
N ILE A 215 2.09 7.31 4.35
CA ILE A 215 1.56 7.43 2.99
C ILE A 215 0.53 8.56 2.88
N ASP A 216 0.31 9.34 3.95
CA ASP A 216 -0.61 10.47 3.92
C ASP A 216 0.00 11.65 3.17
N VAL A 217 -0.64 12.02 2.06
CA VAL A 217 -0.22 13.12 1.18
C VAL A 217 -0.23 14.48 1.86
N GLN A 218 -0.90 14.60 3.01
CA GLN A 218 -0.92 15.83 3.82
C GLN A 218 0.30 15.96 4.74
N ILE A 219 1.19 14.96 4.77
CA ILE A 219 2.44 14.99 5.54
C ILE A 219 3.62 15.08 4.58
N GLU A 220 4.33 16.21 4.61
CA GLU A 220 5.54 16.39 3.80
C GLU A 220 6.61 15.35 4.16
N GLU A 221 7.39 14.92 3.15
CA GLU A 221 8.40 13.88 3.34
C GLU A 221 9.46 14.25 4.40
N ASP A 222 9.87 15.53 4.43
CA ASP A 222 10.81 16.07 5.42
C ASP A 222 10.20 16.12 6.84
N ASP A 223 8.87 16.13 6.95
CA ASP A 223 8.13 16.22 8.22
C ASP A 223 7.92 14.85 8.87
N MET A 224 8.03 13.75 8.11
CA MET A 224 7.78 12.39 8.59
C MET A 224 8.66 12.01 9.79
N GLN A 225 9.90 12.50 9.85
CA GLN A 225 10.82 12.27 10.98
C GLN A 225 10.27 12.80 12.33
N PHE A 226 9.29 13.70 12.29
CA PHE A 226 8.67 14.29 13.48
C PHE A 226 7.40 13.57 13.96
N ILE A 227 6.91 12.56 13.22
CA ILE A 227 5.74 11.76 13.60
C ILE A 227 5.87 11.22 15.04
N VAL A 228 6.94 10.49 15.33
CA VAL A 228 7.14 9.88 16.66
C VAL A 228 7.24 10.94 17.78
N PRO A 229 8.05 12.00 17.65
CA PRO A 229 8.06 13.11 18.62
C PRO A 229 6.69 13.75 18.87
N VAL A 230 5.91 14.00 17.81
CA VAL A 230 4.58 14.61 17.91
C VAL A 230 3.60 13.69 18.63
N ILE A 231 3.51 12.42 18.22
CA ILE A 231 2.59 11.45 18.84
C ILE A 231 2.96 11.16 20.29
N ARG A 232 4.25 11.11 20.62
CA ARG A 232 4.71 11.02 22.01
C ARG A 232 4.21 12.20 22.84
N SER A 233 4.34 13.42 22.32
CA SER A 233 3.88 14.64 23.00
C SER A 233 2.35 14.66 23.16
N LEU A 234 1.61 14.16 22.16
CA LEU A 234 0.15 14.01 22.22
C LEU A 234 -0.26 13.07 23.36
N ILE A 235 0.29 11.85 23.42
CA ILE A 235 -0.01 10.87 24.47
C ILE A 235 0.30 11.44 25.87
N ASN A 236 1.44 12.12 26.02
CA ASN A 236 1.80 12.76 27.28
C ASN A 236 0.82 13.88 27.66
N SER A 237 0.41 14.71 26.70
CA SER A 237 -0.58 15.77 26.91
C SER A 237 -1.93 15.20 27.35
N LEU A 238 -2.44 14.16 26.67
CA LEU A 238 -3.70 13.51 27.01
C LEU A 238 -3.66 12.94 28.44
N SER A 239 -2.55 12.32 28.83
CA SER A 239 -2.38 11.80 30.19
C SER A 239 -2.29 12.91 31.24
N ALA A 240 -1.60 14.02 30.94
CA ALA A 240 -1.42 15.13 31.87
C ALA A 240 -2.73 15.90 32.12
N ASN A 241 -3.68 15.81 31.19
CA ASN A 241 -4.99 16.44 31.26
C ASN A 241 -6.12 15.46 31.63
N ASP A 242 -5.78 14.29 32.18
CA ASP A 242 -6.73 13.24 32.60
C ASP A 242 -7.69 12.74 31.49
N GLN A 243 -7.32 12.93 30.21
CA GLN A 243 -8.10 12.44 29.07
C GLN A 243 -7.87 10.95 28.81
N ILE A 244 -6.69 10.45 29.20
CA ILE A 244 -6.38 9.02 29.29
C ILE A 244 -5.72 8.72 30.62
N SER A 245 -5.82 7.47 31.08
CA SER A 245 -5.16 7.07 32.33
C SER A 245 -3.63 7.01 32.17
N VAL A 246 -2.89 7.30 33.25
CA VAL A 246 -1.41 7.15 33.29
C VAL A 246 -0.98 5.73 32.88
N ARG A 247 -1.76 4.71 33.24
CA ARG A 247 -1.50 3.32 32.85
C ARG A 247 -1.62 3.13 31.34
N GLN A 248 -2.68 3.66 30.74
CA GLN A 248 -2.89 3.59 29.29
C GLN A 248 -1.80 4.35 28.54
N ALA A 249 -1.47 5.58 28.98
CA ALA A 249 -0.38 6.36 28.40
C ALA A 249 0.95 5.60 28.44
N SER A 250 1.28 4.96 29.56
CA SER A 250 2.48 4.12 29.68
C SER A 250 2.48 2.94 28.70
N GLN A 251 1.33 2.30 28.47
CA GLN A 251 1.19 1.22 27.48
C GLN A 251 1.37 1.73 26.04
N LEU A 252 0.76 2.87 25.70
CA LEU A 252 0.87 3.48 24.36
C LEU A 252 2.30 3.94 24.07
N LEU A 253 2.98 4.55 25.03
CA LEU A 253 4.38 4.96 24.89
C LEU A 253 5.32 3.76 24.73
N THR A 254 5.01 2.64 25.39
CA THR A 254 5.76 1.39 25.20
C THR A 254 5.56 0.86 23.78
N ALA A 255 4.31 0.80 23.31
CA ALA A 255 4.01 0.39 21.93
C ALA A 255 4.69 1.31 20.90
N LEU A 256 4.64 2.63 21.09
CA LEU A 256 5.33 3.59 20.24
C LEU A 256 6.85 3.33 20.21
N SER A 257 7.48 3.03 21.34
CA SER A 257 8.90 2.68 21.41
C SER A 257 9.22 1.36 20.70
N ASP A 258 8.35 0.36 20.79
CA ASP A 258 8.52 -0.94 20.14
C ASP A 258 8.39 -0.83 18.61
N LEU A 259 7.58 0.12 18.13
CA LEU A 259 7.37 0.40 16.71
C LEU A 259 8.46 1.27 16.07
N MET A 260 9.26 2.01 16.85
CA MET A 260 10.28 2.93 16.32
C MET A 260 11.18 2.33 15.24
N PRO A 261 11.73 1.09 15.37
CA PRO A 261 12.59 0.53 14.34
C PRO A 261 11.89 0.33 12.99
N ILE A 262 10.58 0.04 13.02
CA ILE A 262 9.76 -0.14 11.83
C ILE A 262 9.45 1.24 11.25
N ILE A 263 9.07 2.21 12.07
CA ILE A 263 8.78 3.58 11.64
C ILE A 263 10.03 4.22 10.99
N ASP A 264 11.20 4.10 11.62
CA ASP A 264 12.48 4.59 11.06
C ASP A 264 12.79 3.92 9.71
N GLN A 265 12.45 2.63 9.57
CA GLN A 265 12.61 1.92 8.31
C GLN A 265 11.66 2.46 7.24
N VAL A 266 10.38 2.69 7.57
CA VAL A 266 9.37 3.20 6.62
C VAL A 266 9.70 4.60 6.16
N ILE A 267 10.05 5.50 7.09
CA ILE A 267 10.43 6.89 6.78
C ILE A 267 11.67 6.95 5.87
N SER A 268 12.55 5.94 5.94
CA SER A 268 13.73 5.87 5.07
C SER A 268 13.44 5.38 3.64
N MET A 269 12.22 4.94 3.35
CA MET A 269 11.79 4.51 2.02
C MET A 269 11.27 5.69 1.22
N ASP A 270 11.37 5.60 -0.10
CA ASP A 270 10.64 6.47 -1.03
C ASP A 270 9.13 6.19 -0.97
N ASP A 271 8.33 7.06 -1.58
CA ASP A 271 6.87 6.98 -1.50
C ASP A 271 6.29 5.63 -1.96
N MET A 272 6.79 5.15 -3.10
CA MET A 272 6.45 3.84 -3.63
C MET A 272 6.82 2.71 -2.65
N GLY A 273 8.00 2.80 -2.02
CA GLY A 273 8.43 1.86 -1.00
C GLY A 273 7.51 1.84 0.22
N ARG A 274 7.02 3.01 0.65
CA ARG A 274 6.08 3.14 1.78
C ARG A 274 4.73 2.50 1.45
N HIS A 275 4.17 2.74 0.27
CA HIS A 275 2.94 2.11 -0.21
C HIS A 275 3.08 0.58 -0.33
N VAL A 276 4.19 0.10 -0.89
CA VAL A 276 4.46 -1.34 -0.97
C VAL A 276 4.59 -1.98 0.41
N MET A 277 5.23 -1.28 1.35
CA MET A 277 5.39 -1.72 2.73
C MET A 277 4.03 -1.78 3.47
N ALA A 278 3.15 -0.80 3.24
CA ALA A 278 1.81 -0.73 3.80
C ALA A 278 0.90 -1.89 3.34
N MET A 279 1.03 -2.34 2.08
CA MET A 279 0.33 -3.53 1.58
C MET A 279 0.86 -4.85 2.13
N GLY A 280 2.13 -4.88 2.55
CA GLY A 280 2.82 -6.10 2.96
C GLY A 280 2.05 -6.93 4.00
N PRO A 281 1.59 -6.34 5.13
CA PRO A 281 0.76 -7.03 6.11
C PRO A 281 -0.55 -7.58 5.53
N PHE A 282 -1.20 -6.92 4.59
CA PHE A 282 -2.41 -7.46 3.97
C PHE A 282 -2.08 -8.67 3.08
N ILE A 283 -1.14 -8.52 2.15
CA ILE A 283 -0.79 -9.56 1.19
C ILE A 283 -0.21 -10.81 1.89
N GLN A 284 0.69 -10.61 2.85
CA GLN A 284 1.31 -11.72 3.60
C GLN A 284 0.29 -12.54 4.40
N SER A 285 -0.88 -11.99 4.72
CA SER A 285 -1.88 -12.70 5.49
C SER A 285 -2.65 -13.69 4.61
N HIS A 286 -2.82 -13.33 3.33
CA HIS A 286 -3.53 -14.11 2.33
C HIS A 286 -2.65 -15.15 1.60
N ILE A 287 -1.32 -14.96 1.58
CA ILE A 287 -0.39 -15.89 0.95
C ILE A 287 -0.05 -17.08 1.86
N LYS A 288 -0.07 -18.30 1.28
CA LYS A 288 0.39 -19.51 1.97
C LYS A 288 1.91 -19.70 1.89
N GLY A 289 2.54 -19.84 3.06
CA GLY A 289 3.96 -20.14 3.19
C GLY A 289 4.81 -18.87 3.26
N GLU A 290 6.10 -18.97 2.94
CA GLU A 290 7.01 -17.82 2.97
C GLU A 290 6.60 -16.79 1.91
N PRO A 291 6.44 -15.50 2.28
CA PRO A 291 6.04 -14.44 1.36
C PRO A 291 7.26 -13.92 0.60
N THR A 292 7.56 -14.56 -0.53
CA THR A 292 8.59 -14.09 -1.46
C THR A 292 8.01 -12.98 -2.34
N ASP A 293 8.88 -12.09 -2.86
CA ASP A 293 8.48 -10.99 -3.75
C ASP A 293 7.60 -11.48 -4.91
N GLU A 294 7.98 -12.59 -5.54
CA GLU A 294 7.20 -13.23 -6.62
C GLU A 294 5.77 -13.60 -6.18
N LYS A 295 5.59 -14.10 -4.95
CA LYS A 295 4.25 -14.47 -4.46
C LYS A 295 3.45 -13.23 -4.10
N MET A 296 4.09 -12.19 -3.58
CA MET A 296 3.43 -10.93 -3.27
C MET A 296 2.92 -10.26 -4.55
N GLN A 297 3.77 -10.19 -5.58
CA GLN A 297 3.39 -9.68 -6.90
C GLN A 297 2.27 -10.50 -7.55
N ASN A 298 2.37 -11.83 -7.53
CA ASN A 298 1.32 -12.70 -8.05
C ASN A 298 -0.02 -12.49 -7.31
N TYR A 299 0.01 -12.30 -5.99
CA TYR A 299 -1.20 -12.03 -5.22
C TYR A 299 -1.84 -10.70 -5.65
N VAL A 300 -1.07 -9.62 -5.77
CA VAL A 300 -1.58 -8.31 -6.24
C VAL A 300 -2.19 -8.44 -7.63
N MET A 301 -1.56 -9.17 -8.55
CA MET A 301 -2.10 -9.39 -9.89
C MET A 301 -3.39 -10.23 -9.91
N GLU A 302 -3.51 -11.23 -9.02
CA GLU A 302 -4.65 -12.13 -8.96
C GLU A 302 -5.83 -11.56 -8.14
N HIS A 303 -5.56 -10.62 -7.23
CA HIS A 303 -6.50 -10.06 -6.25
C HIS A 303 -6.51 -8.53 -6.24
N MET A 304 -6.34 -7.90 -7.42
CA MET A 304 -6.23 -6.44 -7.57
C MET A 304 -7.32 -5.69 -6.82
N ASP A 305 -8.60 -6.04 -7.04
CA ASP A 305 -9.74 -5.37 -6.41
C ASP A 305 -9.68 -5.39 -4.86
N GLU A 306 -9.20 -6.49 -4.28
CA GLU A 306 -9.06 -6.63 -2.82
C GLU A 306 -7.92 -5.77 -2.27
N VAL A 307 -6.82 -5.67 -3.03
CA VAL A 307 -5.66 -4.83 -2.69
C VAL A 307 -6.01 -3.35 -2.82
N VAL A 308 -6.68 -2.96 -3.90
CA VAL A 308 -7.17 -1.59 -4.11
C VAL A 308 -8.12 -1.19 -3.00
N ALA A 309 -9.09 -2.03 -2.64
CA ALA A 309 -10.02 -1.75 -1.55
C ALA A 309 -9.29 -1.56 -0.20
N TYR A 310 -8.30 -2.40 0.10
CA TYR A 310 -7.47 -2.25 1.29
C TYR A 310 -6.68 -0.93 1.28
N MET A 311 -6.10 -0.57 0.13
CA MET A 311 -5.34 0.66 0.00
C MET A 311 -6.20 1.91 0.08
N LYS A 312 -7.46 1.88 -0.42
CA LYS A 312 -8.42 2.96 -0.19
C LYS A 312 -8.75 3.13 1.30
N TRP A 313 -8.94 2.02 2.02
CA TRP A 313 -9.20 2.05 3.46
C TRP A 313 -8.03 2.64 4.26
N LEU A 314 -6.78 2.40 3.84
CA LEU A 314 -5.60 3.03 4.44
C LEU A 314 -5.47 4.53 4.12
N GLN A 315 -6.19 5.03 3.11
CA GLN A 315 -6.06 6.37 2.57
C GLN A 315 -7.42 7.10 2.58
N PRO A 316 -8.03 7.33 3.75
CA PRO A 316 -9.36 7.93 3.86
C PRO A 316 -9.48 9.31 3.20
N TRP A 317 -8.38 10.07 3.15
CA TRP A 317 -8.34 11.37 2.48
C TRP A 317 -8.60 11.29 0.97
N ILE A 318 -8.48 10.13 0.32
CA ILE A 318 -8.80 9.97 -1.10
C ILE A 318 -10.28 10.32 -1.40
N GLU A 319 -11.19 10.04 -0.47
CA GLU A 319 -12.61 10.38 -0.63
C GLU A 319 -12.84 11.89 -0.53
N ASP A 320 -12.17 12.56 0.41
CA ASP A 320 -12.23 14.02 0.63
C ASP A 320 -11.56 14.82 -0.49
N LEU A 321 -10.61 14.22 -1.21
CA LEU A 321 -10.00 14.81 -2.40
C LEU A 321 -10.98 14.95 -3.60
N ASN A 322 -12.24 14.48 -3.45
CA ASN A 322 -13.31 14.64 -4.44
C ASN A 322 -12.98 13.94 -5.78
N VAL A 323 -12.24 12.82 -5.71
CA VAL A 323 -11.67 12.08 -6.85
C VAL A 323 -12.48 10.85 -7.25
N GLU A 324 -13.76 10.78 -6.86
CA GLU A 324 -14.61 9.58 -6.97
C GLU A 324 -14.71 8.98 -8.38
N ASP A 325 -14.27 9.67 -9.44
CA ASP A 325 -14.28 9.18 -10.82
C ASP A 325 -12.89 9.02 -11.50
N GLU A 326 -11.73 9.31 -10.86
CA GLU A 326 -10.49 9.57 -11.63
C GLU A 326 -9.14 8.95 -11.16
N LEU A 327 -9.03 8.25 -10.01
CA LEU A 327 -7.80 7.49 -9.67
C LEU A 327 -7.80 6.08 -10.27
N SER A 328 -6.70 5.69 -10.91
CA SER A 328 -6.51 4.31 -11.34
C SER A 328 -6.20 3.40 -10.15
N ASP A 329 -6.44 2.09 -10.33
CA ASP A 329 -6.04 1.07 -9.35
C ASP A 329 -4.54 1.14 -9.03
N GLN A 330 -3.71 1.60 -9.98
CA GLN A 330 -2.28 1.77 -9.79
C GLN A 330 -1.97 2.98 -8.90
N ASP A 331 -2.66 4.10 -9.06
CA ASP A 331 -2.42 5.32 -8.26
C ASP A 331 -2.77 5.06 -6.79
N ILE A 332 -3.85 4.32 -6.55
CA ILE A 332 -4.25 3.90 -5.20
C ILE A 332 -3.22 2.95 -4.57
N ILE A 333 -2.61 2.06 -5.36
CA ILE A 333 -1.67 1.04 -4.89
C ILE A 333 -0.26 1.58 -4.70
N MET A 334 0.18 2.48 -5.58
CA MET A 334 1.56 2.92 -5.69
C MET A 334 1.79 4.27 -5.04
N GLY A 335 0.72 4.97 -4.65
CA GLY A 335 0.74 6.33 -4.15
C GLY A 335 0.48 7.33 -5.26
N ILE A 336 -0.19 8.43 -4.90
CA ILE A 336 -0.28 9.63 -5.73
C ILE A 336 1.11 10.26 -5.66
N THR A 337 1.85 10.25 -6.76
CA THR A 337 3.17 10.87 -6.78
C THR A 337 3.02 12.39 -6.80
N ASP A 338 4.00 13.16 -6.31
CA ASP A 338 3.97 14.63 -6.37
C ASP A 338 3.79 15.17 -7.81
N ASP A 339 4.09 14.35 -8.82
CA ASP A 339 3.80 14.63 -10.23
C ASP A 339 2.29 14.53 -10.56
N ASP A 340 1.49 13.78 -9.80
CA ASP A 340 0.04 13.62 -9.98
C ASP A 340 -0.78 14.70 -9.24
N MET A 341 -0.14 15.48 -8.36
CA MET A 341 -0.72 16.65 -7.68
C MET A 341 -0.62 17.94 -8.53
N SER A 342 -0.51 17.83 -9.86
CA SER A 342 -0.86 18.95 -10.73
C SER A 342 -2.37 19.20 -10.55
N ASP A 343 -2.78 20.45 -10.26
CA ASP A 343 -4.14 20.92 -9.92
C ASP A 343 -5.26 20.63 -10.97
N LEU A 344 -5.09 19.62 -11.82
CA LEU A 344 -5.95 19.29 -12.94
C LEU A 344 -6.38 17.83 -12.82
N SER A 345 -7.68 17.60 -12.66
CA SER A 345 -8.29 16.26 -12.81
C SER A 345 -7.80 15.58 -14.11
N PRO A 346 -7.62 14.25 -14.21
CA PRO A 346 -7.33 13.56 -15.48
C PRO A 346 -8.11 14.06 -16.71
N LYS A 347 -9.39 14.46 -16.57
CA LYS A 347 -10.11 15.12 -17.68
C LYS A 347 -9.57 16.52 -18.01
N GLU A 348 -9.16 17.29 -17.02
CA GLU A 348 -8.53 18.61 -17.19
C GLU A 348 -7.08 18.48 -17.66
N LEU A 349 -6.30 17.55 -17.12
CA LEU A 349 -4.95 17.24 -17.59
C LEU A 349 -4.99 16.79 -19.05
N GLN A 350 -5.93 15.89 -19.41
CA GLN A 350 -6.13 15.51 -20.81
C GLN A 350 -6.57 16.70 -21.67
N ARG A 351 -7.42 17.61 -21.16
CA ARG A 351 -7.77 18.84 -21.89
C ARG A 351 -6.59 19.78 -22.07
N VAL A 352 -5.73 19.93 -21.06
CA VAL A 352 -4.53 20.75 -21.14
C VAL A 352 -3.52 20.10 -22.08
N ARG A 353 -3.37 18.77 -22.06
CA ARG A 353 -2.58 18.00 -23.01
C ARG A 353 -3.09 18.17 -24.44
N ASP A 354 -4.39 17.96 -24.67
CA ASP A 354 -5.05 18.17 -25.97
C ASP A 354 -4.87 19.63 -26.44
N THR A 355 -4.93 20.58 -25.52
CA THR A 355 -4.73 22.00 -25.81
C THR A 355 -3.27 22.28 -26.18
N ASN A 356 -2.31 21.72 -25.44
CA ASN A 356 -0.88 21.87 -25.71
C ASN A 356 -0.51 21.21 -27.05
N GLU A 357 -0.99 20.00 -27.34
CA GLU A 357 -0.80 19.33 -28.64
C GLU A 357 -1.40 20.17 -29.78
N MET A 358 -2.63 20.66 -29.61
CA MET A 358 -3.27 21.53 -30.60
C MET A 358 -2.47 22.81 -30.83
N VAL A 359 -1.96 23.45 -29.76
CA VAL A 359 -1.13 24.66 -29.83
C VAL A 359 0.19 24.34 -30.53
N ALA A 360 0.93 23.32 -30.12
CA ALA A 360 2.19 22.90 -30.74
C ALA A 360 2.02 22.62 -32.23
N ARG A 361 1.01 21.84 -32.61
CA ARG A 361 0.68 21.56 -34.02
C ARG A 361 0.32 22.81 -34.82
N LYS A 362 -0.44 23.72 -34.21
CA LYS A 362 -0.80 25.01 -34.85
C LYS A 362 0.45 25.87 -35.05
N GLU A 363 1.31 25.96 -34.06
CA GLU A 363 2.54 26.76 -34.15
C GLU A 363 3.55 26.13 -35.12
N ALA A 364 3.70 24.81 -35.15
CA ALA A 364 4.51 24.12 -36.17
C ALA A 364 4.03 24.46 -37.60
N LYS A 365 2.72 24.50 -37.84
CA LYS A 365 2.14 24.92 -39.14
C LYS A 365 2.35 26.40 -39.46
N SER A 366 2.38 27.26 -38.44
CA SER A 366 2.67 28.68 -38.60
C SER A 366 4.16 28.90 -38.90
N PHE A 367 5.02 28.23 -38.13
CA PHE A 367 6.46 28.17 -38.33
C PHE A 367 6.80 27.70 -39.75
N ALA A 368 6.14 26.67 -40.28
CA ALA A 368 6.33 26.16 -41.64
C ALA A 368 6.11 27.20 -42.76
N LYS A 369 5.40 28.30 -42.48
CA LYS A 369 5.16 29.42 -43.41
C LYS A 369 6.11 30.60 -43.18
N SER A 370 6.96 30.53 -42.16
CA SER A 370 7.86 31.61 -41.75
C SER A 370 9.17 31.62 -42.53
N GLU A 371 9.88 32.75 -42.46
CA GLU A 371 11.25 32.85 -42.98
C GLU A 371 12.24 31.97 -42.19
N TYR A 372 11.97 31.65 -40.92
CA TYR A 372 12.82 30.78 -40.11
C TYR A 372 12.83 29.36 -40.66
N PHE A 373 11.65 28.81 -40.98
CA PHE A 373 11.54 27.50 -41.62
C PHE A 373 12.23 27.47 -42.98
N SER A 374 12.25 28.58 -43.72
CA SER A 374 12.90 28.63 -45.03
C SER A 374 14.41 28.30 -44.97
N LYS A 375 15.06 28.56 -43.83
CA LYS A 375 16.49 28.32 -43.57
C LYS A 375 16.83 26.86 -43.33
N LEU A 376 15.84 26.03 -43.00
CA LEU A 376 16.03 24.60 -42.76
C LEU A 376 16.36 23.86 -44.07
N SER A 377 17.20 22.82 -43.97
CA SER A 377 17.49 21.91 -45.06
C SER A 377 16.26 21.08 -45.45
N LYS A 378 16.33 20.33 -46.57
CA LYS A 378 15.18 19.51 -47.00
C LYS A 378 14.83 18.42 -45.99
N GLY A 379 15.84 17.81 -45.34
CA GLY A 379 15.64 16.78 -44.31
C GLY A 379 15.04 17.38 -43.04
N GLU A 380 15.64 18.45 -42.53
CA GLU A 380 15.13 19.20 -41.38
C GLU A 380 13.68 19.66 -41.59
N LYS A 381 13.33 20.13 -42.80
CA LYS A 381 11.94 20.52 -43.13
C LYS A 381 10.96 19.36 -43.09
N ALA A 382 11.40 18.15 -43.45
CA ALA A 382 10.56 16.96 -43.44
C ALA A 382 10.24 16.53 -42.00
N ASP A 383 11.22 16.65 -41.11
CA ASP A 383 11.08 16.21 -39.72
C ASP A 383 10.62 17.33 -38.77
N ALA A 384 10.61 18.58 -39.22
CA ALA A 384 10.39 19.75 -38.38
C ALA A 384 9.09 19.69 -37.57
N GLN A 385 7.98 19.29 -38.20
CA GLN A 385 6.69 19.22 -37.52
C GLN A 385 6.73 18.17 -36.41
N ASP A 386 7.22 16.97 -36.71
CA ASP A 386 7.29 15.86 -35.76
C ASP A 386 8.24 16.17 -34.60
N ILE A 387 9.37 16.82 -34.86
CA ILE A 387 10.31 17.27 -33.82
C ILE A 387 9.65 18.28 -32.88
N ILE A 388 8.94 19.28 -33.42
CA ILE A 388 8.28 20.31 -32.60
C ILE A 388 7.15 19.70 -31.76
N GLU A 389 6.27 18.90 -32.38
CA GLU A 389 5.16 18.23 -31.68
C GLU A 389 5.70 17.28 -30.61
N SER A 390 6.66 16.40 -30.96
CA SER A 390 7.25 15.46 -29.99
C SER A 390 7.94 16.16 -28.82
N THR A 391 8.66 17.25 -29.08
CA THR A 391 9.34 18.00 -28.01
C THR A 391 8.32 18.64 -27.08
N ALA A 392 7.23 19.20 -27.61
CA ALA A 392 6.17 19.76 -26.80
C ALA A 392 5.42 18.72 -25.97
N ASP A 393 5.22 17.51 -26.52
CA ASP A 393 4.62 16.40 -25.80
C ASP A 393 5.52 15.97 -24.63
N TRP A 394 6.84 15.80 -24.85
CA TRP A 394 7.75 15.42 -23.77
C TRP A 394 7.95 16.51 -22.72
N MET A 395 7.95 17.79 -23.11
CA MET A 395 7.97 18.91 -22.17
C MET A 395 6.73 18.93 -21.28
N PHE A 396 5.59 18.53 -21.83
CA PHE A 396 4.36 18.41 -21.05
C PHE A 396 4.37 17.16 -20.17
N ASP A 397 4.67 15.99 -20.74
CA ASP A 397 4.60 14.70 -20.05
C ASP A 397 5.66 14.57 -18.94
N VAL A 398 6.81 15.25 -19.04
CA VAL A 398 7.91 15.14 -18.05
C VAL A 398 8.04 16.38 -17.16
N ALA A 399 7.82 17.57 -17.70
CA ALA A 399 8.04 18.82 -16.95
C ALA A 399 6.74 19.60 -16.70
N GLN A 400 5.59 19.09 -17.14
CA GLN A 400 4.28 19.74 -17.06
C GLN A 400 4.25 21.16 -17.65
N GLN A 401 5.14 21.43 -18.60
CA GLN A 401 5.28 22.75 -19.21
C GLN A 401 4.63 22.79 -20.58
N GLN A 402 3.71 23.76 -20.75
CA GLN A 402 3.16 24.10 -22.05
C GLN A 402 4.20 24.85 -22.88
N LEU A 403 4.01 24.88 -24.20
CA LEU A 403 4.94 25.51 -25.16
C LEU A 403 5.43 26.92 -24.74
N THR A 404 4.60 27.75 -24.12
CA THR A 404 4.97 29.12 -23.76
C THR A 404 5.75 29.24 -22.45
N ASP A 405 5.80 28.16 -21.67
CA ASP A 405 6.25 28.16 -20.28
C ASP A 405 7.55 27.35 -20.12
N TRP A 406 8.17 26.97 -21.24
CA TRP A 406 9.42 26.21 -21.24
C TRP A 406 10.53 26.92 -20.48
N THR A 407 11.07 26.25 -19.46
CA THR A 407 12.24 26.68 -18.72
C THR A 407 13.51 26.02 -19.27
N PRO A 408 14.68 26.71 -19.21
CA PRO A 408 15.94 26.16 -19.71
C PRO A 408 16.32 24.79 -19.11
N ASP A 409 16.18 24.64 -17.79
CA ASP A 409 16.57 23.41 -17.08
C ASP A 409 15.72 22.21 -17.51
N ALA A 410 14.39 22.35 -17.48
CA ALA A 410 13.48 21.29 -17.92
C ALA A 410 13.68 20.94 -19.40
N PHE A 411 13.94 21.95 -20.23
CA PHE A 411 14.19 21.76 -21.64
C PHE A 411 15.51 21.05 -21.92
N GLU A 412 16.56 21.33 -21.16
CA GLU A 412 17.83 20.62 -21.25
C GLU A 412 17.68 19.14 -20.90
N ASP A 413 16.95 18.82 -19.83
CA ASP A 413 16.68 17.43 -19.43
C ASP A 413 15.89 16.67 -20.49
N VAL A 414 14.82 17.28 -21.02
CA VAL A 414 14.02 16.67 -22.08
C VAL A 414 14.84 16.44 -23.35
N LEU A 415 15.64 17.44 -23.73
CA LEU A 415 16.44 17.42 -24.95
C LEU A 415 17.57 16.38 -24.87
N THR A 416 18.26 16.28 -23.73
CA THR A 416 19.48 15.48 -23.60
C THR A 416 19.24 14.07 -23.04
N MET A 417 18.18 13.87 -22.26
CA MET A 417 17.90 12.60 -21.59
C MET A 417 16.62 11.93 -22.10
N VAL A 418 15.50 12.66 -22.14
CA VAL A 418 14.18 12.06 -22.44
C VAL A 418 14.06 11.69 -23.91
N ILE A 419 14.20 12.65 -24.82
CA ILE A 419 14.05 12.40 -26.26
C ILE A 419 15.07 11.36 -26.74
N PRO A 420 16.37 11.46 -26.40
CA PRO A 420 17.36 10.45 -26.76
C PRO A 420 17.10 9.08 -26.15
N GLY A 421 16.47 9.00 -24.97
CA GLY A 421 16.17 7.74 -24.29
C GLY A 421 14.85 7.08 -24.72
N LYS A 422 13.88 7.85 -25.24
CA LYS A 422 12.50 7.39 -25.47
C LYS A 422 12.09 7.35 -26.94
N VAL A 423 12.58 8.27 -27.78
CA VAL A 423 12.16 8.34 -29.19
C VAL A 423 12.88 7.28 -30.02
N THR A 424 12.12 6.49 -30.78
CA THR A 424 12.64 5.52 -31.75
C THR A 424 12.70 6.15 -33.12
N ALA A 425 13.90 6.51 -33.57
CA ALA A 425 14.12 7.17 -34.86
C ALA A 425 15.56 6.88 -35.35
N PRO A 426 15.84 7.04 -36.65
CA PRO A 426 17.20 6.92 -37.16
C PRO A 426 18.08 8.08 -36.68
N LYS A 427 19.40 7.92 -36.76
CA LYS A 427 20.39 8.91 -36.32
C LYS A 427 20.16 10.29 -36.95
N GLU A 428 19.80 10.31 -38.23
CA GLU A 428 19.54 11.52 -39.00
C GLU A 428 18.43 12.38 -38.37
N TYR A 429 17.40 11.77 -37.79
CA TYR A 429 16.34 12.50 -37.10
C TYR A 429 16.90 13.29 -35.90
N PHE A 430 17.77 12.66 -35.10
CA PHE A 430 18.40 13.32 -33.95
C PHE A 430 19.39 14.43 -34.37
N GLU A 431 20.03 14.29 -35.53
CA GLU A 431 20.85 15.36 -36.11
C GLU A 431 20.01 16.58 -36.55
N HIS A 432 18.72 16.38 -36.86
CA HIS A 432 17.80 17.46 -37.23
C HIS A 432 17.19 18.20 -36.02
N ILE A 433 17.15 17.59 -34.82
CA ILE A 433 16.50 18.16 -33.64
C ILE A 433 16.99 19.58 -33.33
N ILE A 434 18.30 19.75 -33.16
CA ILE A 434 18.89 21.05 -32.82
C ILE A 434 18.62 22.13 -33.87
N PRO A 435 18.97 21.97 -35.17
CA PRO A 435 18.73 23.03 -36.14
C PRO A 435 17.24 23.39 -36.28
N VAL A 436 16.34 22.41 -36.15
CA VAL A 436 14.89 22.67 -36.14
C VAL A 436 14.49 23.49 -34.92
N LEU A 437 14.85 23.05 -33.70
CA LEU A 437 14.46 23.71 -32.46
C LEU A 437 15.09 25.11 -32.35
N MET A 438 16.32 25.31 -32.82
CA MET A 438 16.93 26.65 -32.90
C MET A 438 16.10 27.61 -33.76
N GLN A 439 15.64 27.18 -34.94
CA GLN A 439 14.82 28.02 -35.81
C GLN A 439 13.42 28.25 -35.23
N PHE A 440 12.84 27.22 -34.60
CA PHE A 440 11.51 27.28 -34.03
C PHE A 440 11.44 28.17 -32.77
N VAL A 441 12.34 27.98 -31.80
CA VAL A 441 12.41 28.83 -30.60
C VAL A 441 12.76 30.27 -30.97
N GLY A 442 13.64 30.48 -31.97
CA GLY A 442 13.91 31.81 -32.49
C GLY A 442 12.68 32.48 -33.13
N TYR A 443 11.81 31.70 -33.79
CA TYR A 443 10.54 32.19 -34.34
C TYR A 443 9.54 32.54 -33.22
N GLU A 444 9.33 31.64 -32.25
CA GLU A 444 8.40 31.83 -31.13
C GLU A 444 8.82 32.98 -30.21
N GLY A 445 10.11 33.11 -29.89
CA GLY A 445 10.66 34.20 -29.08
C GLY A 445 10.29 35.59 -29.61
N ILE A 446 10.32 35.77 -30.93
CA ILE A 446 10.00 37.05 -31.57
C ILE A 446 8.48 37.26 -31.74
N GLN A 447 7.74 36.20 -32.06
CA GLN A 447 6.30 36.32 -32.32
C GLN A 447 5.45 36.38 -31.05
N ARG A 448 5.90 35.74 -29.96
CA ARG A 448 5.10 35.56 -28.73
C ARG A 448 5.74 36.09 -27.46
N ASN A 449 6.93 36.69 -27.54
CA ASN A 449 7.63 37.23 -26.38
C ASN A 449 7.83 36.16 -25.28
N MET A 450 8.20 34.94 -25.69
CA MET A 450 8.65 33.89 -24.78
C MET A 450 9.85 34.42 -24.00
N GLN A 451 9.68 34.61 -22.69
CA GLN A 451 10.66 35.31 -21.85
C GLN A 451 12.01 34.57 -21.80
N SER A 452 11.97 33.24 -21.85
CA SER A 452 13.11 32.33 -21.81
C SER A 452 13.76 32.03 -23.17
N ALA A 453 13.29 32.65 -24.27
CA ALA A 453 13.75 32.26 -25.61
C ALA A 453 15.27 32.44 -25.82
N GLY A 454 15.90 33.43 -25.19
CA GLY A 454 17.35 33.62 -25.25
C GLY A 454 18.11 32.47 -24.59
N ASP A 455 17.69 32.11 -23.38
CA ASP A 455 18.33 31.06 -22.57
C ASP A 455 18.08 29.67 -23.19
N LEU A 456 16.88 29.43 -23.75
CA LEU A 456 16.58 28.20 -24.49
C LEU A 456 17.46 28.04 -25.73
N LEU A 457 17.75 29.12 -26.46
CA LEU A 457 18.64 29.07 -27.63
C LEU A 457 20.09 28.73 -27.24
N GLU A 458 20.54 29.15 -26.05
CA GLU A 458 21.84 28.77 -25.50
C GLU A 458 21.89 27.26 -25.19
N VAL A 459 20.89 26.77 -24.43
CA VAL A 459 20.74 25.33 -24.12
C VAL A 459 20.71 24.47 -25.38
N ILE A 460 19.96 24.88 -26.41
CA ILE A 460 19.88 24.16 -27.69
C ILE A 460 21.25 24.13 -28.38
N GLY A 461 21.95 25.26 -28.42
CA GLY A 461 23.22 25.39 -29.10
C GLY A 461 24.32 24.51 -28.50
N ASP A 462 24.33 24.37 -27.17
CA ASP A 462 25.38 23.66 -26.45
C ASP A 462 25.22 22.14 -26.47
N ASN A 463 24.03 21.62 -26.80
CA ASN A 463 23.68 20.22 -26.60
C ASN A 463 23.64 19.33 -27.85
N LEU A 464 24.03 19.83 -29.04
CA LEU A 464 24.00 19.02 -30.28
C LEU A 464 24.74 17.69 -30.19
N GLU A 465 25.98 17.71 -29.73
CA GLU A 465 26.76 16.47 -29.62
C GLU A 465 26.16 15.52 -28.59
N THR A 466 25.60 16.06 -27.50
CA THR A 466 24.96 15.31 -26.42
C THR A 466 23.71 14.57 -26.91
N VAL A 467 22.80 15.24 -27.62
CA VAL A 467 21.56 14.65 -28.15
C VAL A 467 21.88 13.47 -29.06
N VAL A 468 22.75 13.68 -30.05
CA VAL A 468 23.11 12.63 -31.01
C VAL A 468 23.82 11.49 -30.30
N LYS A 469 24.82 11.78 -29.45
CA LYS A 469 25.55 10.75 -28.70
C LYS A 469 24.62 9.89 -27.84
N ASN A 470 23.77 10.52 -27.04
CA ASN A 470 22.85 9.81 -26.14
C ASN A 470 21.82 9.00 -26.95
N SER A 471 21.38 9.51 -28.10
CA SER A 471 20.39 8.82 -28.94
C SER A 471 20.92 7.50 -29.53
N GLN A 472 22.25 7.37 -29.62
CA GLN A 472 22.95 6.23 -30.21
C GLN A 472 23.59 5.32 -29.15
N ASP A 473 23.45 5.61 -27.86
CA ASP A 473 23.96 4.76 -26.77
C ASP A 473 22.85 3.85 -26.23
N PRO A 474 22.88 2.53 -26.48
CA PRO A 474 21.87 1.60 -25.98
C PRO A 474 21.71 1.59 -24.46
N LYS A 475 22.71 2.06 -23.70
CA LYS A 475 22.64 2.17 -22.24
C LYS A 475 21.76 3.33 -21.77
N MET A 476 21.55 4.32 -22.64
CA MET A 476 20.69 5.48 -22.37
C MET A 476 19.24 5.22 -22.81
N TRP A 477 18.98 4.11 -23.50
CA TRP A 477 17.65 3.80 -24.02
C TRP A 477 16.76 3.15 -22.96
N GLY A 478 15.54 3.65 -22.86
CA GLY A 478 14.47 2.94 -22.16
C GLY A 478 14.09 1.64 -22.88
N SER A 479 13.43 0.74 -22.17
CA SER A 479 13.00 -0.58 -22.66
C SER A 479 12.20 -0.49 -23.97
N GLY A 480 11.25 0.46 -24.06
CA GLY A 480 10.45 0.68 -25.26
C GLY A 480 11.29 1.05 -26.49
N LYS A 481 12.26 1.97 -26.32
CA LYS A 481 13.17 2.36 -27.40
C LYS A 481 14.08 1.21 -27.81
N GLN A 482 14.61 0.42 -26.87
CA GLN A 482 15.45 -0.74 -27.21
C GLN A 482 14.70 -1.73 -28.11
N VAL A 483 13.44 -2.00 -27.80
CA VAL A 483 12.57 -2.85 -28.64
C VAL A 483 12.34 -2.19 -30.00
N GLY A 484 11.97 -0.91 -30.03
CA GLY A 484 11.70 -0.17 -31.27
C GLY A 484 12.91 -0.09 -32.21
N MET A 485 14.10 0.21 -31.66
CA MET A 485 15.35 0.22 -32.42
C MET A 485 15.71 -1.18 -32.95
N SER A 486 15.50 -2.22 -32.13
CA SER A 486 15.72 -3.61 -32.56
C SER A 486 14.75 -4.03 -33.67
N MET A 487 13.50 -3.57 -33.63
CA MET A 487 12.52 -3.78 -34.68
C MET A 487 12.92 -3.07 -35.99
N MET A 488 13.37 -1.81 -35.89
CA MET A 488 13.82 -1.03 -37.03
C MET A 488 15.06 -1.68 -37.69
N ASP A 489 16.04 -2.12 -36.90
CA ASP A 489 17.23 -2.83 -37.38
C ASP A 489 16.88 -4.17 -38.05
N ALA A 490 15.83 -4.84 -37.57
CA ALA A 490 15.31 -6.06 -38.16
C ALA A 490 14.43 -5.82 -39.41
N GLY A 491 14.18 -4.56 -39.78
CA GLY A 491 13.32 -4.19 -40.90
C GLY A 491 11.86 -4.58 -40.71
N VAL A 492 11.39 -4.66 -39.46
CA VAL A 492 9.99 -4.95 -39.14
C VAL A 492 9.15 -3.71 -39.44
N ASP A 493 8.11 -3.88 -40.26
CA ASP A 493 7.13 -2.83 -40.51
C ASP A 493 6.27 -2.64 -39.24
N PRO A 494 6.34 -1.47 -38.57
CA PRO A 494 5.57 -1.22 -37.35
C PRO A 494 4.06 -1.17 -37.58
N THR A 495 3.60 -1.10 -38.83
CA THR A 495 2.16 -1.12 -39.18
C THR A 495 1.61 -2.53 -39.42
N ASP A 496 2.49 -3.55 -39.53
CA ASP A 496 2.08 -4.95 -39.61
C ASP A 496 2.06 -5.58 -38.21
N GLU A 497 0.89 -5.54 -37.58
CA GLU A 497 0.66 -6.06 -36.24
C GLU A 497 1.14 -7.52 -36.06
N ASN A 498 1.05 -8.36 -37.09
CA ASN A 498 1.53 -9.74 -37.01
C ASN A 498 3.05 -9.81 -37.00
N ALA A 499 3.71 -8.99 -37.81
CA ALA A 499 5.17 -8.90 -37.84
C ALA A 499 5.72 -8.35 -36.51
N VAL A 500 5.05 -7.34 -35.94
CA VAL A 500 5.37 -6.76 -34.63
C VAL A 500 5.21 -7.80 -33.52
N ASN A 501 4.05 -8.44 -33.42
CA ASN A 501 3.78 -9.44 -32.37
C ASN A 501 4.77 -10.61 -32.44
N LYS A 502 5.05 -11.09 -33.65
CA LYS A 502 6.06 -12.14 -33.86
C LYS A 502 7.44 -11.69 -33.39
N PHE A 503 7.86 -10.48 -33.75
CA PHE A 503 9.14 -9.94 -33.33
C PHE A 503 9.23 -9.83 -31.80
N ILE A 504 8.21 -9.30 -31.13
CA ILE A 504 8.17 -9.17 -29.66
C ILE A 504 8.27 -10.55 -28.98
N MET A 505 7.56 -11.56 -29.49
CA MET A 505 7.65 -12.93 -28.97
C MET A 505 9.08 -13.49 -29.11
N ASP A 506 9.70 -13.35 -30.28
CA ASP A 506 11.06 -13.82 -30.55
C ASP A 506 12.10 -13.06 -29.71
N TYR A 507 11.95 -11.74 -29.57
CA TYR A 507 12.78 -10.85 -28.76
C TYR A 507 12.72 -11.24 -27.27
N ASN A 508 11.51 -11.45 -26.73
CA ASN A 508 11.31 -11.88 -25.34
C ASN A 508 11.86 -13.30 -25.07
N GLN A 509 11.80 -14.18 -26.07
CA GLN A 509 12.39 -15.52 -25.97
C GLN A 509 13.92 -15.47 -25.90
N GLN A 510 14.56 -14.56 -26.65
CA GLN A 510 16.02 -14.36 -26.64
C GLN A 510 16.52 -13.76 -25.32
N LEU A 511 15.71 -12.92 -24.67
CA LEU A 511 15.99 -12.37 -23.34
C LEU A 511 15.81 -13.40 -22.20
N GLY A 512 15.39 -14.64 -22.51
CA GLY A 512 15.22 -15.72 -21.53
C GLY A 512 13.91 -15.69 -20.76
N VAL A 513 12.98 -14.79 -21.10
CA VAL A 513 11.65 -14.66 -20.46
C VAL A 513 10.71 -15.80 -20.89
N GLY A 514 10.94 -16.42 -22.05
CA GLY A 514 10.06 -17.43 -22.64
C GLY A 514 10.14 -18.86 -22.07
N GLN A 515 11.08 -19.20 -21.16
CA GLN A 515 11.25 -20.59 -20.69
C GLN A 515 10.29 -21.03 -19.57
N MET A 516 9.47 -20.15 -18.99
CA MET A 516 8.48 -20.54 -17.98
C MET A 516 7.13 -20.99 -18.55
N ALA A 517 6.79 -20.61 -19.79
CA ALA A 517 5.47 -20.89 -20.38
C ALA A 517 5.27 -22.34 -20.86
N GLU A 518 6.33 -23.15 -20.98
CA GLU A 518 6.26 -24.51 -21.57
C GLU A 518 6.21 -25.68 -20.57
N ARG A 519 6.02 -25.44 -19.26
CA ARG A 519 5.73 -26.53 -18.31
C ARG A 519 4.29 -27.04 -18.46
N ARG A 520 4.13 -27.94 -19.43
CA ARG A 520 2.92 -28.70 -19.80
C ARG A 520 2.00 -29.06 -18.63
N ILE A 521 0.77 -28.60 -18.70
CA ILE A 521 -0.39 -29.15 -18.00
C ILE A 521 -0.52 -30.65 -18.40
N PRO A 522 -0.54 -31.61 -17.48
CA PRO A 522 -0.75 -33.01 -17.86
C PRO A 522 -2.18 -33.20 -18.37
N GLU A 523 -2.31 -33.79 -19.56
CA GLU A 523 -3.60 -34.11 -20.19
C GLU A 523 -4.57 -34.81 -19.22
N LYS A 524 -5.71 -34.17 -19.03
CA LYS A 524 -6.78 -34.61 -18.15
C LYS A 524 -7.43 -35.86 -18.75
N LYS A 525 -7.09 -37.05 -18.23
CA LYS A 525 -7.81 -38.29 -18.58
C LYS A 525 -9.31 -38.11 -18.36
N GLU A 526 -10.11 -38.30 -19.40
CA GLU A 526 -11.56 -38.25 -19.35
C GLU A 526 -12.10 -39.18 -18.25
N ARG A 527 -12.79 -38.59 -17.27
CA ARG A 527 -13.47 -39.35 -16.22
C ARG A 527 -14.71 -40.01 -16.82
N LYS A 528 -14.75 -41.35 -16.83
CA LYS A 528 -15.95 -42.13 -17.17
C LYS A 528 -17.11 -41.71 -16.26
N VAL A 529 -18.08 -40.99 -16.82
CA VAL A 529 -19.34 -40.65 -16.16
C VAL A 529 -20.14 -41.92 -15.96
N ILE A 530 -20.36 -42.33 -14.71
CA ILE A 530 -21.33 -43.37 -14.38
C ILE A 530 -22.70 -42.70 -14.29
N PRO A 531 -23.69 -43.08 -15.12
CA PRO A 531 -25.02 -42.48 -15.09
C PRO A 531 -25.69 -42.63 -13.72
N PHE A 532 -26.36 -41.57 -13.30
CA PHE A 532 -26.91 -41.33 -11.95
C PHE A 532 -28.00 -42.33 -11.48
N SER A 533 -28.35 -43.33 -12.28
CA SER A 533 -29.46 -44.27 -12.00
C SER A 533 -29.08 -45.54 -11.22
N LYS A 534 -27.83 -45.69 -10.75
CA LYS A 534 -27.39 -46.90 -10.00
C LYS A 534 -26.84 -46.66 -8.59
N LYS A 535 -27.11 -45.52 -7.94
CA LYS A 535 -26.84 -45.38 -6.49
C LYS A 535 -27.85 -46.20 -5.67
N LYS A 536 -27.46 -47.44 -5.32
CA LYS A 536 -28.18 -48.29 -4.35
C LYS A 536 -28.36 -47.56 -3.01
N ARG A 537 -29.61 -47.26 -2.67
CA ARG A 537 -30.08 -46.77 -1.36
C ARG A 537 -29.65 -47.77 -0.25
N GLY A 538 -28.66 -47.38 0.55
CA GLY A 538 -28.29 -48.11 1.78
C GLY A 538 -29.36 -47.93 2.86
N LYS A 539 -29.99 -49.03 3.27
CA LYS A 539 -31.06 -49.07 4.28
C LYS A 539 -30.55 -48.68 5.68
N ARG A 540 -31.23 -47.72 6.28
CA ARG A 540 -31.18 -47.30 7.69
C ARG A 540 -31.58 -48.47 8.60
N LYS A 541 -30.66 -49.02 9.40
CA LYS A 541 -31.00 -49.97 10.49
C LYS A 541 -31.25 -49.19 11.79
N LYS A 542 -32.51 -49.18 12.23
CA LYS A 542 -32.92 -48.88 13.60
C LYS A 542 -32.28 -49.89 14.55
N ARG A 543 -31.68 -49.45 15.66
CA ARG A 543 -31.45 -50.28 16.84
C ARG A 543 -32.45 -49.88 17.92
N LYS A 544 -33.32 -50.83 18.27
CA LYS A 544 -34.05 -50.88 19.55
C LYS A 544 -33.16 -51.63 20.54
N LYS A 545 -32.84 -51.02 21.68
CA LYS A 545 -33.16 -51.47 23.04
C LYS A 545 -32.51 -50.50 24.01
#